data_AF-A0A1V4TYT7-F1
#
_entry.id   AF-A0A1V4TYT7-F1
#
_cell.length_a   1.000
_cell.length_b   1.000
_cell.length_c   1.000
_cell.angle_alpha   90.00
_cell.angle_beta   90.00
_cell.angle_gamma   90.00
#
_symmetry.space_group_name_H-M   'P 1'
#
loop_
_entity.id
_entity.type
_entity.pdbx_description
1 polymer ?
#
loop_
_entity_poly.entity_id
_entity_poly.type
_entity_poly.pdbx_seq_one_letter_code
_entity_poly.pdbx_strand_id
1 'polypeptide(L)'
;MHEDIITQLDELAKLKDELYALLANYEGEREEILSPVKPSLDDVEARMVEATAEVRAAIADKELEIKTLVITAGQTIKGSCMQAVYNAGRVAWDARALDGYAVGHPELFAFRKEGQPSVSFREVKRT
;
A
#
# COMPACT_ATOMS: atom_id res chain seq x y z
N MET A 1 -2.55 23.52 29.01
CA MET A 1 -1.94 22.52 28.09
C MET A 1 -2.96 21.46 27.69
N HIS A 2 -3.62 20.74 28.60
CA HIS A 2 -4.71 19.82 28.23
C HIS A 2 -5.95 20.52 27.64
N GLU A 3 -6.33 21.68 28.18
CA GLU A 3 -7.47 22.46 27.68
C GLU A 3 -7.26 22.95 26.24
N ASP A 4 -6.05 23.40 25.90
CA ASP A 4 -5.63 23.79 24.55
C ASP A 4 -5.67 22.61 23.56
N ILE A 5 -5.23 21.42 23.99
CA ILE A 5 -5.32 20.20 23.16
C ILE A 5 -6.79 19.81 22.91
N ILE A 6 -7.67 19.94 23.90
CA ILE A 6 -9.11 19.65 23.73
C ILE A 6 -9.72 20.62 22.73
N THR A 7 -9.43 21.92 22.83
CA THR A 7 -9.88 22.93 21.85
C THR A 7 -9.41 22.59 20.44
N GLN A 8 -8.14 22.20 20.26
CA GLN A 8 -7.60 21.81 18.95
C GLN A 8 -8.27 20.53 18.39
N LEU A 9 -8.62 19.57 19.25
CA LEU A 9 -9.35 18.37 18.83
C LEU A 9 -10.81 18.69 18.42
N ASP A 10 -11.46 19.63 19.10
CA ASP A 10 -12.80 20.10 18.75
C ASP A 10 -12.80 20.91 17.44
N GLU A 11 -11.78 21.75 17.22
CA GLU A 11 -11.56 22.44 15.94
C GLU A 11 -11.30 21.45 14.81
N LEU A 12 -10.46 20.44 15.05
CA LEU A 12 -10.21 19.36 14.09
C LEU A 12 -11.50 18.60 13.75
N ALA A 13 -12.38 18.37 14.72
CA ALA A 13 -13.67 17.72 14.47
C ALA A 13 -14.57 18.58 13.56
N LYS A 14 -14.67 19.89 13.81
CA LYS A 14 -15.44 20.81 12.95
C LYS A 14 -14.90 20.86 11.52
N LEU A 15 -13.57 20.94 11.36
CA LEU A 15 -12.94 20.93 10.04
C LEU A 15 -13.20 19.63 9.29
N LYS A 16 -13.26 18.49 10.00
CA LYS A 16 -13.65 17.20 9.40
C LYS A 16 -15.11 17.18 8.97
N ASP A 17 -16.02 17.72 9.79
CA ASP A 17 -17.44 17.78 9.47
C ASP A 17 -17.69 18.66 8.23
N GLU A 18 -17.02 19.82 8.16
CA GLU A 18 -17.05 20.72 6.99
C GLU A 18 -16.52 20.02 5.73
N LEU A 19 -15.38 19.32 5.85
CA LEU A 19 -14.81 18.54 4.76
C LEU A 19 -15.78 17.45 4.28
N TYR A 20 -16.43 16.73 5.18
CA TYR A 20 -17.37 15.67 4.82
C TYR A 20 -18.62 16.22 4.11
N ALA A 21 -19.12 17.39 4.52
CA ALA A 21 -20.23 18.04 3.82
C ALA A 21 -19.84 18.45 2.39
N LEU A 22 -18.64 18.99 2.18
CA LEU A 22 -18.13 19.34 0.86
C LEU A 22 -17.94 18.10 -0.03
N LEU A 23 -17.40 17.02 0.52
CA LEU A 23 -17.23 15.77 -0.20
C LEU A 23 -18.58 15.15 -0.61
N ALA A 24 -19.59 15.22 0.25
CA ALA A 24 -20.93 14.74 -0.09
C ALA A 24 -21.56 15.51 -1.27
N ASN A 25 -21.42 16.83 -1.29
CA ASN A 25 -21.88 17.65 -2.42
C ASN A 25 -21.15 17.30 -3.72
N TYR A 26 -19.81 17.18 -3.65
CA TYR A 26 -18.99 16.76 -4.77
C TYR A 26 -19.38 15.37 -5.31
N GLU A 27 -19.64 14.40 -4.43
CA GLU A 27 -20.09 13.06 -4.84
C GLU A 27 -21.44 13.11 -5.57
N GLY A 28 -22.36 13.97 -5.14
CA GLY A 28 -23.64 14.21 -5.82
C GLY A 28 -23.45 14.76 -7.24
N GLU A 29 -22.72 15.86 -7.38
CA GLU A 29 -22.40 16.46 -8.69
C GLU A 29 -21.69 15.47 -9.61
N ARG A 30 -20.74 14.71 -9.07
CA ARG A 30 -20.01 13.69 -9.81
C ARG A 30 -20.93 12.58 -10.31
N GLU A 31 -21.87 12.11 -9.50
CA GLU A 31 -22.82 11.06 -9.91
C GLU A 31 -23.78 11.57 -10.99
N GLU A 32 -24.26 12.81 -10.89
CA GLU A 32 -25.09 13.42 -11.95
C GLU A 32 -24.37 13.46 -13.31
N ILE A 33 -23.08 13.82 -13.30
CA ILE A 33 -22.25 13.85 -14.50
C ILE A 33 -21.96 12.43 -15.02
N LEU A 34 -21.65 11.48 -14.12
CA LEU A 34 -21.19 10.15 -14.50
C LEU A 34 -22.34 9.23 -14.92
N SER A 35 -23.51 9.32 -14.29
CA SER A 35 -24.67 8.46 -14.52
C SER A 35 -25.00 8.23 -16.00
N PRO A 36 -25.12 9.28 -16.87
CA PRO A 36 -25.45 9.07 -18.28
C PRO A 36 -24.33 8.42 -19.11
N VAL A 37 -23.06 8.58 -18.72
CA VAL A 37 -21.91 8.05 -19.47
C VAL A 37 -21.44 6.69 -18.97
N LYS A 38 -21.83 6.30 -17.75
CA LYS A 38 -21.41 5.06 -17.10
C LYS A 38 -21.66 3.80 -17.95
N PRO A 39 -22.82 3.61 -18.59
CA PRO A 39 -23.04 2.45 -19.46
C PRO A 39 -22.06 2.40 -20.64
N SER A 40 -21.77 3.56 -21.25
CA SER A 40 -20.82 3.63 -22.36
C SER A 40 -19.38 3.35 -21.91
N LEU A 41 -19.02 3.71 -20.67
CA LEU A 41 -17.73 3.37 -20.10
C LEU A 41 -17.64 1.87 -19.81
N ASP A 42 -18.68 1.29 -19.21
CA ASP A 42 -18.78 -0.13 -18.92
C ASP A 42 -18.65 -0.97 -20.22
N ASP A 43 -19.27 -0.53 -21.33
CA ASP A 43 -19.15 -1.18 -22.64
C ASP A 43 -17.73 -1.09 -23.24
N VAL A 44 -17.05 0.05 -23.05
CA VAL A 44 -15.66 0.21 -23.48
C VAL A 44 -14.75 -0.68 -22.64
N GLU A 45 -14.94 -0.72 -21.33
CA GLU A 45 -14.19 -1.57 -20.41
C GLU A 45 -14.37 -3.05 -20.74
N ALA A 46 -15.60 -3.51 -20.96
CA ALA A 46 -15.89 -4.89 -21.34
C ALA A 46 -15.18 -5.28 -22.64
N ARG A 47 -15.26 -4.44 -23.69
CA ARG A 47 -14.55 -4.68 -24.96
C ARG A 47 -13.04 -4.73 -24.77
N MET A 48 -12.48 -3.87 -23.93
CA MET A 48 -11.04 -3.86 -23.66
C MET A 48 -10.59 -5.08 -22.85
N VAL A 49 -11.39 -5.54 -21.89
CA VAL A 49 -11.14 -6.78 -21.15
C VAL A 49 -11.09 -7.95 -22.12
N GLU A 50 -12.07 -8.08 -23.00
CA GLU A 50 -12.13 -9.13 -24.01
C GLU A 50 -10.94 -9.03 -24.99
N ALA A 51 -10.73 -7.86 -25.59
CA ALA A 51 -9.68 -7.64 -26.59
C ALA A 51 -8.25 -7.84 -26.05
N THR A 52 -8.05 -7.70 -24.73
CA THR A 52 -6.73 -7.88 -24.11
C THR A 52 -6.58 -9.19 -23.34
N ALA A 53 -7.61 -10.04 -23.26
CA ALA A 53 -7.61 -11.24 -22.43
C ALA A 53 -6.44 -12.19 -22.78
N GLU A 54 -6.30 -12.53 -24.06
CA GLU A 54 -5.25 -13.44 -24.53
C GLU A 54 -3.84 -12.88 -24.32
N VAL A 55 -3.64 -11.58 -24.61
CA VAL A 55 -2.34 -10.92 -24.45
C VAL A 55 -1.95 -10.84 -22.98
N ARG A 56 -2.91 -10.54 -22.08
CA ARG A 56 -2.67 -10.54 -20.63
C ARG A 56 -2.30 -11.93 -20.11
N ALA A 57 -2.98 -12.98 -20.58
CA ALA A 57 -2.65 -14.35 -20.23
C ALA A 57 -1.23 -14.71 -20.69
N ALA A 58 -0.89 -14.41 -21.94
CA ALA A 58 0.45 -14.66 -22.48
C ALA A 58 1.55 -13.89 -21.72
N ILE A 59 1.29 -12.65 -21.32
CA ILE A 59 2.21 -11.87 -20.47
C ILE A 59 2.40 -12.55 -19.11
N ALA A 60 1.31 -12.93 -18.44
CA ALA A 60 1.37 -13.56 -17.12
C ALA A 60 2.15 -14.88 -17.16
N ASP A 61 1.89 -15.73 -18.16
CA ASP A 61 2.61 -16.98 -18.37
C ASP A 61 4.11 -16.73 -18.60
N LYS A 62 4.44 -15.74 -19.44
CA LYS A 62 5.83 -15.39 -19.72
C LYS A 62 6.55 -14.83 -18.49
N GLU A 63 5.87 -14.00 -17.70
CA GLU A 63 6.42 -13.49 -16.45
C GLU A 63 6.68 -14.61 -15.44
N LEU A 64 5.78 -15.60 -15.35
CA LEU A 64 5.94 -16.75 -14.46
C LEU A 64 7.15 -17.61 -14.86
N GLU A 65 7.31 -17.86 -16.17
CA GLU A 65 8.48 -18.55 -16.72
C GLU A 65 9.77 -17.79 -16.36
N ILE A 66 9.83 -16.49 -16.63
CA ILE A 66 11.00 -15.65 -16.35
C ILE A 66 11.30 -15.61 -14.85
N LYS A 67 10.29 -15.47 -13.98
CA LYS A 67 10.47 -15.48 -12.52
C LYS A 67 11.13 -16.78 -12.05
N THR A 68 10.65 -17.92 -12.54
CA THR A 68 11.23 -19.24 -12.22
C THR A 68 12.70 -19.28 -12.63
N LEU A 69 13.02 -18.88 -13.87
CA LEU A 69 14.39 -18.87 -14.38
C LEU A 69 15.33 -17.93 -13.59
N VAL A 70 14.86 -16.74 -13.23
CA VAL A 70 15.64 -15.74 -12.48
C VAL A 70 15.89 -16.18 -11.04
N ILE A 71 14.90 -16.81 -10.40
CA ILE A 71 15.09 -17.41 -9.06
C ILE A 71 16.11 -18.55 -9.12
N THR A 72 16.02 -19.44 -10.12
CA THR A 72 17.00 -20.51 -10.33
C THR A 72 18.40 -19.97 -10.61
N ALA A 73 18.50 -18.87 -11.36
CA ALA A 73 19.79 -18.22 -11.66
C ALA A 73 20.39 -17.47 -10.45
N GLY A 74 19.57 -17.07 -9.47
CA GLY A 74 20.02 -16.38 -8.26
C GLY A 74 20.63 -15.00 -8.47
N GLN A 75 20.38 -14.38 -9.64
CA GLN A 75 20.96 -13.10 -10.01
C GLN A 75 20.03 -12.30 -10.91
N THR A 76 20.25 -10.99 -10.96
CA THR A 76 19.50 -10.07 -11.82
C THR A 76 19.87 -10.28 -13.29
N ILE A 77 18.88 -10.37 -14.17
CA ILE A 77 19.08 -10.60 -15.62
C ILE A 77 18.54 -9.41 -16.41
N LYS A 78 19.34 -8.89 -17.34
CA LYS A 78 18.98 -7.73 -18.19
C LYS A 78 18.88 -8.14 -19.66
N GLY A 79 17.76 -7.79 -20.29
CA GLY A 79 17.54 -7.86 -21.73
C GLY A 79 17.71 -6.50 -22.42
N SER A 80 17.31 -6.42 -23.68
CA SER A 80 17.40 -5.19 -24.49
C SER A 80 16.45 -4.09 -24.01
N CYS A 81 15.20 -4.46 -23.67
CA CYS A 81 14.15 -3.51 -23.28
C CYS A 81 13.58 -3.76 -21.88
N MET A 82 13.98 -4.84 -21.20
CA MET A 82 13.45 -5.25 -19.89
C MET A 82 14.55 -5.83 -18.99
N GLN A 83 14.32 -5.79 -17.68
CA GLN A 83 15.23 -6.36 -16.68
C GLN A 83 14.40 -7.07 -15.60
N ALA A 84 14.82 -8.28 -15.23
CA ALA A 84 14.27 -9.02 -14.11
C ALA A 84 15.25 -8.92 -12.93
N VAL A 85 14.83 -8.24 -11.86
CA VAL A 85 15.64 -7.99 -10.67
C VAL A 85 15.45 -9.12 -9.67
N TYR A 86 16.55 -9.80 -9.33
CA TYR A 86 16.56 -10.79 -8.27
C TYR A 86 16.81 -10.10 -6.93
N ASN A 87 15.89 -10.27 -5.99
CA ASN A 87 16.09 -9.91 -4.59
C ASN A 87 16.24 -11.20 -3.79
N ALA A 88 17.36 -11.34 -3.09
CA ALA A 88 17.54 -12.45 -2.16
C ALA A 88 16.43 -12.41 -1.10
N GLY A 89 15.96 -13.59 -0.68
CA GLY A 89 14.94 -13.71 0.36
C GLY A 89 15.37 -12.97 1.63
N ARG A 90 14.43 -12.23 2.24
CA ARG A 90 14.72 -11.47 3.46
C ARG A 90 15.02 -12.44 4.61
N VAL A 91 16.22 -12.33 5.17
CA VAL A 91 16.53 -12.93 6.46
C VAL A 91 15.85 -12.06 7.53
N ALA A 92 14.79 -12.58 8.12
CA ALA A 92 14.12 -11.97 9.25
C ALA A 92 14.59 -12.65 10.54
N TRP A 93 14.94 -11.85 11.53
CA TRP A 93 15.32 -12.33 12.85
C TRP A 93 14.17 -12.13 13.82
N ASP A 94 13.96 -13.10 14.72
CA ASP A 94 13.04 -12.95 15.84
C ASP A 94 13.70 -12.03 16.88
N ALA A 95 13.22 -10.78 16.94
CA ALA A 95 13.74 -9.77 17.83
C ALA A 95 13.64 -10.17 19.31
N ARG A 96 12.59 -10.89 19.72
CA ARG A 96 12.44 -11.34 21.12
C ARG A 96 13.46 -12.42 21.46
N ALA A 97 13.66 -13.38 20.55
CA ALA A 97 14.66 -14.42 20.75
C ALA A 97 16.08 -13.82 20.79
N LEU A 98 16.38 -12.85 19.92
CA LEU A 98 17.66 -12.14 19.92
C LEU A 98 17.86 -11.28 21.17
N ASP A 99 16.84 -10.55 21.63
CA ASP A 99 16.91 -9.77 22.86
C ASP A 99 17.17 -10.69 24.08
N GLY A 100 16.59 -11.90 24.11
CA GLY A 100 16.85 -12.90 25.14
C GLY A 100 18.27 -13.46 25.10
N TYR A 101 18.82 -13.69 23.90
CA TYR A 101 20.21 -14.14 23.71
C TYR A 101 21.23 -13.05 24.05
N ALA A 102 20.91 -11.78 23.76
CA ALA A 102 21.74 -10.62 24.06
C ALA A 102 21.98 -10.41 25.56
N VAL A 103 21.22 -11.06 26.45
CA VAL A 103 21.49 -11.07 27.90
C VAL A 103 22.84 -11.73 28.21
N GLY A 104 23.21 -12.80 27.49
CA GLY A 104 24.51 -13.46 27.62
C GLY A 104 25.61 -12.85 26.75
N HIS A 105 25.22 -12.00 25.79
CA HIS A 105 26.08 -11.38 24.78
C HIS A 105 25.70 -9.90 24.58
N PRO A 106 26.01 -9.01 25.56
CA PRO A 106 25.57 -7.61 25.54
C PRO A 106 26.12 -6.79 24.37
N GLU A 107 27.21 -7.24 23.73
CA GLU A 107 27.77 -6.65 22.51
C GLU A 107 26.74 -6.53 21.37
N LEU A 108 25.69 -7.37 21.39
CA LEU A 108 24.62 -7.34 20.40
C LEU A 108 23.76 -6.07 20.44
N PHE A 109 23.65 -5.41 21.59
CA PHE A 109 22.86 -4.18 21.72
C PHE A 109 23.45 -3.03 20.88
N ALA A 110 24.76 -3.03 20.60
CA ALA A 110 25.40 -2.02 19.76
C ALA A 110 24.91 -2.04 18.29
N PHE A 111 24.29 -3.15 17.86
CA PHE A 111 23.79 -3.32 16.49
C PHE A 111 22.28 -3.09 16.36
N ARG A 112 21.56 -2.85 17.47
CA ARG A 112 20.12 -2.60 17.47
C ARG A 112 19.82 -1.16 17.00
N LYS A 113 18.95 -1.02 16.00
CA LYS A 113 18.40 0.27 15.55
C LYS A 113 16.90 0.32 15.83
N GLU A 114 16.44 1.35 16.51
CA GLU A 114 15.03 1.57 16.83
C GLU A 114 14.54 2.87 16.17
N GLY A 115 13.40 2.81 15.47
CA GLY A 115 12.80 3.95 14.79
C GLY A 115 12.03 4.85 15.76
N GLN A 116 11.71 6.08 15.32
CA GLN A 116 10.92 7.00 16.12
C GLN A 116 9.48 6.48 16.30
N PRO A 117 8.88 6.65 17.50
CA PRO A 117 7.49 6.31 17.71
C PRO A 117 6.60 7.19 16.83
N SER A 118 5.68 6.58 16.10
CA SER A 118 4.68 7.28 15.28
C SER A 118 3.29 7.08 15.85
N VAL A 119 2.47 8.13 15.85
CA VAL A 119 1.05 8.07 16.25
C VAL A 119 0.18 8.15 15.00
N SER A 120 -0.80 7.26 14.92
CA SER A 120 -1.86 7.31 13.90
C SER A 120 -3.20 7.60 14.58
N PHE A 121 -3.92 8.61 14.12
CA PHE A 121 -5.24 8.97 14.64
C PHE A 121 -6.32 8.00 14.15
N ARG A 122 -7.31 7.70 15.02
CA ARG A 122 -8.50 6.89 14.70
C ARG A 122 -9.74 7.57 15.27
N GLU A 123 -10.87 7.43 14.58
CA GLU A 123 -12.15 8.01 15.01
C GLU A 123 -12.76 7.22 16.18
N VAL A 124 -13.31 7.94 17.15
CA VAL A 124 -14.08 7.36 18.27
C VAL A 124 -15.55 7.57 17.97
N LYS A 125 -16.33 6.48 17.89
CA LYS A 125 -17.79 6.57 17.71
C LYS A 125 -18.39 7.32 18.91
N ARG A 126 -19.13 8.40 18.65
CA ARG A 126 -20.00 9.04 19.65
C ARG A 126 -21.28 8.20 19.73
N THR A 127 -21.58 7.67 20.92
CA THR A 127 -22.84 6.99 21.25
C THR A 127 -23.95 8.00 21.43
#